data_AF-A0A1H8I6X4-F1
#
_entry.id   AF-A0A1H8I6X4-F1
#
_cell.length_a   1.000
_cell.length_b   1.000
_cell.length_c   1.000
_cell.angle_alpha   90.00
_cell.angle_beta   90.00
_cell.angle_gamma   90.00
#
_symmetry.space_group_name_H-M   'P 1'
#
loop_
_entity.id
_entity.type
_entity.pdbx_description
1 polymer ?
#
loop_
_entity_poly.entity_id
_entity_poly.type
_entity_poly.pdbx_seq_one_letter_code
_entity_poly.pdbx_strand_id
1 'polypeptide(L)'
;MQLANTDVTYGTITKTFHWLIALLILTNIPLAWLGENLPDQTSQDIARLSVIWSTHKTIGVAVFFVALLRILWALTQPKPAPVHPDRRAETLLAETIHWCLYAALVVVPLSGWIGHAASQGYAPIWWPFGQSLPLVPRSDAVEEAAKLTHWLFTWILIVSLGLHIAGALKHALIDRDSTLSRMWFGRADLGRIAPAEHPGAAMLLAATIYVFGGVSVLALAYEPVEAPEVAEAAPAAATGGNWQVESGDIGITVQQMGSAIQGGFADWTAEIDFTEEVQDGTHGTVTVEIDIPSLTLGSVTSQALGPDYFAANDHPVAVYEATILPAEDGYLAEGTLSLAGQESQVDLPFTLTIDGDTATMNGTTTLDRRNFGIGDNQTDPSTLGFTVDVDIAVTATRAD
;
A
#
# COMPACT_ATOMS: atom_id res chain seq x y z
N MET A 1 -30.73 -1.87 -33.56
CA MET A 1 -29.86 -2.95 -33.05
C MET A 1 -30.58 -3.63 -31.89
N GLN A 2 -30.35 -4.92 -31.65
CA GLN A 2 -31.00 -5.63 -30.56
C GLN A 2 -30.28 -5.30 -29.23
N LEU A 3 -31.02 -4.80 -28.24
CA LEU A 3 -30.44 -4.36 -26.96
C LEU A 3 -30.10 -5.52 -26.02
N ALA A 4 -31.03 -6.46 -25.88
CA ALA A 4 -30.97 -7.65 -25.02
C ALA A 4 -30.38 -8.87 -25.74
N ASN A 5 -29.94 -9.86 -24.97
CA ASN A 5 -29.49 -11.14 -25.54
C ASN A 5 -30.68 -11.97 -26.06
N THR A 6 -30.37 -12.96 -26.89
CA THR A 6 -31.24 -14.10 -27.21
C THR A 6 -30.50 -15.39 -26.92
N ASP A 7 -31.14 -16.53 -27.13
CA ASP A 7 -30.50 -17.84 -27.02
C ASP A 7 -29.36 -18.06 -28.03
N VAL A 8 -29.21 -17.18 -29.03
CA VAL A 8 -28.19 -17.31 -30.09
C VAL A 8 -27.28 -16.09 -30.23
N THR A 9 -27.72 -14.90 -29.81
CA THR A 9 -26.99 -13.62 -29.96
C THR A 9 -26.79 -12.86 -28.67
N TYR A 10 -25.64 -12.19 -28.55
CA TYR A 10 -25.45 -11.13 -27.57
C TYR A 10 -26.09 -9.82 -28.05
N GLY A 11 -26.78 -9.14 -27.13
CA GLY A 11 -27.33 -7.80 -27.35
C GLY A 11 -26.27 -6.70 -27.29
N THR A 12 -26.59 -5.52 -27.81
CA THR A 12 -25.70 -4.35 -27.82
C THR A 12 -25.25 -3.96 -26.41
N ILE A 13 -26.11 -4.05 -25.39
CA ILE A 13 -25.73 -3.66 -24.01
C ILE A 13 -24.63 -4.58 -23.47
N THR A 14 -24.77 -5.90 -23.67
CA THR A 14 -23.76 -6.89 -23.26
C THR A 14 -22.42 -6.65 -23.97
N LYS A 15 -22.46 -6.34 -25.28
CA LYS A 15 -21.26 -6.03 -26.07
C LYS A 15 -20.58 -4.76 -25.59
N THR A 16 -21.35 -3.70 -25.31
CA THR A 16 -20.81 -2.43 -24.80
C THR A 16 -20.12 -2.65 -23.46
N PHE A 17 -20.75 -3.34 -22.50
CA PHE A 17 -20.10 -3.66 -21.22
C PHE A 17 -18.82 -4.47 -21.42
N HIS A 18 -18.86 -5.49 -22.27
CA HIS A 18 -17.68 -6.31 -22.56
C HIS A 18 -16.51 -5.47 -23.08
N TRP A 19 -16.71 -4.69 -24.15
CA TRP A 19 -15.64 -3.93 -24.78
C TRP A 19 -15.18 -2.74 -23.92
N LEU A 20 -16.07 -2.14 -23.15
CA LEU A 20 -15.69 -1.12 -22.16
C LEU A 20 -14.77 -1.71 -21.09
N ILE A 21 -15.14 -2.86 -20.50
CA ILE A 21 -14.29 -3.55 -19.52
C ILE A 21 -12.96 -3.98 -20.16
N ALA A 22 -12.98 -4.51 -21.38
CA ALA A 22 -11.77 -4.90 -22.09
C ALA A 22 -10.84 -3.70 -22.29
N LEU A 23 -11.35 -2.55 -22.73
CA LEU A 23 -10.58 -1.32 -22.85
C LEU A 23 -9.98 -0.90 -21.51
N LEU A 24 -10.80 -0.84 -20.46
CA LEU A 24 -10.34 -0.42 -19.13
C LEU A 24 -9.25 -1.34 -18.58
N ILE A 25 -9.41 -2.66 -18.69
CA ILE A 25 -8.41 -3.64 -18.21
C ILE A 25 -7.11 -3.57 -19.02
N LEU A 26 -7.22 -3.50 -20.35
CA LEU A 26 -6.05 -3.41 -21.23
C LEU A 26 -5.29 -2.08 -21.07
N THR A 27 -5.96 -1.03 -20.57
CA THR A 27 -5.29 0.21 -20.13
C THR A 27 -4.71 0.07 -18.72
N ASN A 28 -5.40 -0.60 -17.80
CA ASN A 28 -5.02 -0.66 -16.39
C ASN A 28 -3.79 -1.55 -16.12
N ILE A 29 -3.65 -2.65 -16.86
CA ILE A 29 -2.51 -3.58 -16.72
C ILE A 29 -1.18 -2.89 -17.04
N PRO A 30 -1.01 -2.18 -18.18
CA PRO A 30 0.20 -1.41 -18.46
C PRO A 30 0.51 -0.34 -17.41
N LEU A 31 -0.51 0.32 -16.83
CA LEU A 31 -0.30 1.31 -15.77
C LEU A 31 0.29 0.67 -14.51
N ALA A 32 -0.18 -0.52 -14.12
CA ALA A 32 0.41 -1.27 -13.00
C ALA A 32 1.87 -1.61 -13.29
N TRP A 33 2.14 -2.17 -14.47
CA TRP A 33 3.50 -2.52 -14.88
C TRP A 33 4.43 -1.30 -14.89
N LEU A 34 3.97 -0.15 -15.42
CA LEU A 34 4.75 1.09 -15.37
C LEU A 34 5.00 1.57 -13.94
N GLY A 35 3.98 1.54 -13.07
CA GLY A 35 4.11 1.96 -11.68
C GLY A 35 5.09 1.10 -10.88
N GLU A 36 5.19 -0.20 -11.18
CA GLU A 36 6.11 -1.13 -10.51
C GLU A 36 7.57 -1.03 -11.01
N ASN A 37 7.79 -0.52 -12.22
CA ASN A 37 9.11 -0.56 -12.88
C ASN A 37 9.76 0.82 -13.04
N LEU A 38 9.11 1.88 -12.57
CA LEU A 38 9.69 3.22 -12.56
C LEU A 38 10.52 3.46 -11.29
N PRO A 39 11.56 4.31 -11.35
CA PRO A 39 12.28 4.75 -10.17
C PRO A 39 11.34 5.40 -9.15
N ASP A 40 11.70 5.34 -7.86
CA ASP A 40 10.93 5.88 -6.74
C ASP A 40 11.79 6.70 -5.75
N GLN A 41 13.01 7.07 -6.14
CA GLN A 41 14.00 7.66 -5.23
C GLN A 41 13.88 9.19 -5.12
N THR A 42 13.49 9.86 -6.20
CA THR A 42 13.36 11.32 -6.21
C THR A 42 11.90 11.73 -6.09
N SER A 43 11.65 12.93 -5.59
CA SER A 43 10.31 13.52 -5.51
C SER A 43 9.70 13.73 -6.88
N GLN A 44 10.51 13.98 -7.93
CA GLN A 44 9.99 14.02 -9.29
C GLN A 44 9.47 12.64 -9.70
N ASP A 45 10.17 11.58 -9.33
CA ASP A 45 9.75 10.21 -9.60
C ASP A 45 8.48 9.85 -8.81
N ILE A 46 8.42 10.21 -7.54
CA ILE A 46 7.23 10.01 -6.71
C ILE A 46 6.02 10.78 -7.24
N ALA A 47 6.20 12.01 -7.72
CA ALA A 47 5.10 12.76 -8.32
C ALA A 47 4.55 12.06 -9.57
N ARG A 48 5.42 11.49 -10.41
CA ARG A 48 5.03 10.68 -11.57
C ARG A 48 4.33 9.39 -11.15
N LEU A 49 4.89 8.68 -10.18
CA LEU A 49 4.31 7.46 -9.61
C LEU A 49 2.94 7.73 -9.00
N SER A 50 2.77 8.83 -8.27
CA SER A 50 1.49 9.23 -7.70
C SER A 50 0.43 9.40 -8.79
N VAL A 51 0.75 10.05 -9.92
CA VAL A 51 -0.17 10.17 -11.07
C VAL A 51 -0.50 8.81 -11.67
N ILE A 52 0.50 7.95 -11.89
CA ILE A 52 0.30 6.61 -12.47
C ILE A 52 -0.58 5.75 -11.56
N TRP A 53 -0.27 5.68 -10.26
CA TRP A 53 -1.01 4.90 -9.28
C TRP A 53 -2.41 5.46 -9.03
N SER A 54 -2.57 6.78 -8.98
CA SER A 54 -3.90 7.41 -8.89
C SER A 54 -4.75 7.07 -10.12
N THR A 55 -4.15 7.10 -11.31
CA THR A 55 -4.83 6.69 -12.56
C THR A 55 -5.21 5.21 -12.53
N HIS A 56 -4.27 4.34 -12.14
CA HIS A 56 -4.50 2.89 -12.03
C HIS A 56 -5.63 2.57 -11.06
N LYS A 57 -5.61 3.13 -9.85
CA LYS A 57 -6.65 2.90 -8.84
C LYS A 57 -8.00 3.44 -9.31
N THR A 58 -8.02 4.64 -9.92
CA THR A 58 -9.26 5.26 -10.43
C THR A 58 -9.90 4.42 -11.54
N ILE A 59 -9.10 3.92 -12.48
CA ILE A 59 -9.57 3.00 -13.54
C ILE A 59 -9.99 1.65 -12.93
N GLY A 60 -9.24 1.12 -11.96
CA GLY A 60 -9.60 -0.11 -11.26
C GLY A 60 -10.97 -0.05 -10.58
N VAL A 61 -11.27 1.05 -9.88
CA VAL A 61 -12.60 1.31 -9.30
C VAL A 61 -13.67 1.45 -10.39
N ALA A 62 -13.34 2.09 -11.53
CA ALA A 62 -14.27 2.16 -12.66
C ALA A 62 -14.59 0.75 -13.22
N VAL A 63 -13.58 -0.12 -13.37
CA VAL A 63 -13.76 -1.52 -13.78
C VAL A 63 -14.71 -2.23 -12.83
N PHE A 64 -14.53 -2.06 -11.50
CA PHE A 64 -15.39 -2.67 -10.49
C PHE A 64 -16.87 -2.32 -10.70
N PHE A 65 -17.20 -1.02 -10.77
CA PHE A 65 -18.60 -0.61 -10.93
C PHE A 65 -19.19 -1.02 -12.29
N VAL A 66 -18.42 -0.90 -13.38
CA VAL A 66 -18.87 -1.36 -14.71
C VAL A 66 -19.08 -2.88 -14.71
N ALA A 67 -18.23 -3.63 -14.01
CA ALA A 67 -18.37 -5.08 -13.85
C ALA A 67 -19.62 -5.45 -13.04
N LEU A 68 -19.91 -4.76 -11.94
CA LEU A 68 -21.14 -4.98 -11.18
C LEU A 68 -22.38 -4.74 -12.05
N LEU A 69 -22.40 -3.64 -12.82
CA LEU A 69 -23.49 -3.36 -13.76
C LEU A 69 -23.61 -4.45 -14.84
N ARG A 70 -22.47 -4.92 -15.38
CA ARG A 70 -22.44 -6.02 -16.34
C ARG A 70 -22.99 -7.32 -15.74
N ILE A 71 -22.61 -7.67 -14.51
CA ILE A 71 -23.06 -8.89 -13.82
C ILE A 71 -24.56 -8.80 -13.56
N LEU A 72 -25.03 -7.70 -12.98
CA LEU A 72 -26.46 -7.46 -12.74
C LEU A 72 -27.27 -7.54 -14.04
N TRP A 73 -26.75 -6.94 -15.12
CA TRP A 73 -27.35 -7.09 -16.44
C TRP A 73 -27.39 -8.56 -16.86
N ALA A 74 -26.24 -9.26 -16.87
CA ALA A 74 -26.12 -10.64 -17.32
C ALA A 74 -27.04 -11.62 -16.58
N LEU A 75 -27.29 -11.41 -15.28
CA LEU A 75 -28.22 -12.22 -14.47
C LEU A 75 -29.67 -12.17 -14.99
N THR A 76 -30.05 -11.12 -15.73
CA THR A 76 -31.40 -10.96 -16.31
C THR A 76 -31.48 -11.43 -17.77
N GLN A 77 -30.37 -11.81 -18.38
CA GLN A 77 -30.29 -12.10 -19.80
C GLN A 77 -30.21 -13.61 -20.08
N PRO A 78 -30.81 -14.11 -21.17
CA PRO A 78 -30.50 -15.45 -21.64
C PRO A 78 -29.01 -15.53 -21.98
N LYS A 79 -28.39 -16.67 -21.66
CA LYS A 79 -27.01 -16.97 -22.05
C LYS A 79 -27.04 -17.59 -23.44
N PRO A 80 -26.44 -16.94 -24.46
CA PRO A 80 -26.42 -17.49 -25.79
C PRO A 80 -25.68 -18.84 -25.83
N ALA A 81 -26.22 -19.82 -26.55
CA ALA A 81 -25.63 -21.13 -26.70
C ALA A 81 -24.20 -21.05 -27.30
N PRO A 82 -23.31 -21.98 -26.94
CA PRO A 82 -21.99 -22.08 -27.56
C PRO A 82 -22.11 -22.46 -29.03
N VAL A 83 -21.16 -22.02 -29.85
CA VAL A 83 -21.17 -22.28 -31.31
C VAL A 83 -20.93 -23.77 -31.61
N HIS A 84 -20.14 -24.45 -30.77
CA HIS A 84 -19.78 -25.86 -30.91
C HIS A 84 -20.08 -26.65 -29.61
N PRO A 85 -21.37 -26.87 -29.26
CA PRO A 85 -21.76 -27.54 -28.02
C PRO A 85 -21.28 -29.00 -27.92
N ASP A 86 -21.00 -29.61 -29.06
CA ASP A 86 -20.44 -30.96 -29.19
C ASP A 86 -18.98 -31.03 -28.71
N ARG A 87 -18.22 -29.92 -28.75
CA ARG A 87 -16.85 -29.82 -28.26
C ARG A 87 -16.81 -29.59 -26.75
N ARG A 88 -17.18 -30.63 -25.99
CA ARG A 88 -17.42 -30.55 -24.53
C ARG A 88 -16.24 -30.01 -23.72
N ALA A 89 -15.00 -30.44 -24.01
CA ALA A 89 -13.81 -29.99 -23.28
C ALA A 89 -13.51 -28.50 -23.53
N GLU A 90 -13.61 -28.07 -24.80
CA GLU A 90 -13.43 -26.66 -25.18
C GLU A 90 -14.52 -25.77 -24.57
N THR A 91 -15.77 -26.24 -24.58
CA THR A 91 -16.89 -25.55 -23.94
C THR A 91 -16.71 -25.46 -22.41
N LEU A 92 -16.32 -26.55 -21.75
CA LEU A 92 -16.05 -26.55 -20.30
C LEU A 92 -14.92 -25.58 -19.94
N LEU A 93 -13.82 -25.58 -20.70
CA LEU A 93 -12.70 -24.67 -20.49
C LEU A 93 -13.14 -23.21 -20.69
N ALA A 94 -13.80 -22.90 -21.80
CA ALA A 94 -14.27 -21.55 -22.10
C ALA A 94 -15.20 -21.02 -21.00
N GLU A 95 -16.13 -21.85 -20.52
CA GLU A 95 -17.01 -21.47 -19.41
C GLU A 95 -16.28 -21.29 -18.09
N THR A 96 -15.31 -22.15 -17.78
CA THR A 96 -14.47 -22.01 -16.57
C THR A 96 -13.71 -20.69 -16.61
N ILE A 97 -13.09 -20.37 -17.75
CA ILE A 97 -12.37 -19.09 -17.94
C ILE A 97 -13.32 -17.90 -17.84
N HIS A 98 -14.53 -17.96 -18.39
CA HIS A 98 -15.51 -16.89 -18.21
C HIS A 98 -15.90 -16.68 -16.75
N TRP A 99 -16.10 -17.75 -15.98
CA TRP A 99 -16.36 -17.65 -14.53
C TRP A 99 -15.16 -17.07 -13.77
N CYS A 100 -13.93 -17.53 -14.08
CA CYS A 100 -12.71 -16.96 -13.51
C CYS A 100 -12.58 -15.46 -13.80
N LEU A 101 -12.92 -15.04 -15.03
CA LEU A 101 -12.92 -13.62 -15.38
C LEU A 101 -14.00 -12.85 -14.63
N TYR A 102 -15.23 -13.37 -14.51
CA TYR A 102 -16.28 -12.70 -13.74
C TYR A 102 -15.90 -12.50 -12.27
N ALA A 103 -15.29 -13.51 -11.64
CA ALA A 103 -14.80 -13.38 -10.28
C ALA A 103 -13.64 -12.38 -10.18
N ALA A 104 -12.71 -12.37 -11.14
CA ALA A 104 -11.56 -11.47 -11.16
C ALA A 104 -11.99 -10.00 -11.26
N LEU A 105 -13.03 -9.71 -12.03
CA LEU A 105 -13.60 -8.37 -12.19
C LEU A 105 -14.12 -7.75 -10.88
N VAL A 106 -14.34 -8.58 -9.85
CA VAL A 106 -14.80 -8.17 -8.53
C VAL A 106 -13.64 -8.23 -7.54
N VAL A 107 -13.01 -9.41 -7.40
CA VAL A 107 -12.01 -9.69 -6.36
C VAL A 107 -10.80 -8.76 -6.48
N VAL A 108 -10.24 -8.61 -7.69
CA VAL A 108 -9.01 -7.84 -7.91
C VAL A 108 -9.21 -6.35 -7.56
N PRO A 109 -10.15 -5.61 -8.17
CA PRO A 109 -10.29 -4.20 -7.84
C PRO A 109 -10.82 -3.96 -6.43
N LEU A 110 -11.64 -4.87 -5.86
CA LEU A 110 -12.11 -4.75 -4.49
C LEU A 110 -10.97 -4.91 -3.48
N SER A 111 -10.10 -5.90 -3.64
CA SER A 111 -8.94 -6.06 -2.76
C SER A 111 -7.96 -4.88 -2.90
N GLY A 112 -7.78 -4.35 -4.11
CA GLY A 112 -6.97 -3.13 -4.31
C GLY A 112 -7.56 -1.90 -3.61
N TRP A 113 -8.88 -1.74 -3.62
CA TRP A 113 -9.56 -0.64 -2.93
C TRP A 113 -9.52 -0.82 -1.40
N ILE A 114 -9.68 -2.04 -0.89
CA ILE A 114 -9.50 -2.34 0.54
C ILE A 114 -8.07 -2.01 0.98
N GLY A 115 -7.06 -2.41 0.20
CA GLY A 115 -5.66 -2.09 0.50
C GLY A 115 -5.40 -0.59 0.54
N HIS A 116 -5.99 0.18 -0.39
CA HIS A 116 -5.91 1.64 -0.36
C HIS A 116 -6.63 2.26 0.85
N ALA A 117 -7.79 1.73 1.24
CA ALA A 117 -8.54 2.25 2.38
C ALA A 117 -7.86 1.95 3.72
N ALA A 118 -7.12 0.84 3.79
CA ALA A 118 -6.33 0.44 4.96
C ALA A 118 -5.00 1.18 5.05
N SER A 119 -4.49 1.72 3.94
CA SER A 119 -3.17 2.36 3.87
C SER A 119 -3.17 3.83 4.29
N GLN A 120 -1.97 4.30 4.63
CA GLN A 120 -1.67 5.72 4.82
C GLN A 120 -1.04 6.31 3.53
N GLY A 121 -1.60 5.97 2.36
CA GLY A 121 -0.91 6.15 1.07
C GLY A 121 -0.91 7.56 0.45
N TYR A 122 0.05 7.77 -0.45
CA TYR A 122 0.35 9.03 -1.17
C TYR A 122 -0.35 9.21 -2.54
N ALA A 123 -1.10 8.22 -3.01
CA ALA A 123 -1.71 8.22 -4.35
C ALA A 123 -3.25 8.09 -4.26
N PRO A 124 -4.00 9.21 -4.36
CA PRO A 124 -5.44 9.21 -4.16
C PRO A 124 -6.24 8.65 -5.34
N ILE A 125 -7.40 8.09 -5.05
CA ILE A 125 -8.43 7.74 -6.02
C ILE A 125 -9.21 9.00 -6.41
N TRP A 126 -9.28 9.34 -7.70
CA TRP A 126 -9.95 10.57 -8.16
C TRP A 126 -11.46 10.41 -8.40
N TRP A 127 -12.14 9.84 -7.40
CA TRP A 127 -13.60 9.76 -7.35
C TRP A 127 -14.15 10.62 -6.20
N PRO A 128 -15.39 11.16 -6.31
CA PRO A 128 -15.93 12.11 -5.34
C PRO A 128 -16.49 11.46 -4.06
N PHE A 129 -16.53 10.13 -3.98
CA PHE A 129 -17.18 9.38 -2.89
C PHE A 129 -16.22 8.91 -1.77
N GLY A 130 -14.99 9.42 -1.74
CA GLY A 130 -14.04 9.23 -0.64
C GLY A 130 -12.94 8.19 -0.90
N GLN A 131 -11.86 8.28 -0.12
CA GLN A 131 -10.70 7.38 -0.16
C GLN A 131 -10.87 6.14 0.72
N SER A 132 -11.62 6.28 1.81
CA SER A 132 -11.87 5.23 2.79
C SER A 132 -13.10 4.40 2.45
N LEU A 133 -13.13 3.18 2.97
CA LEU A 133 -14.30 2.31 2.95
C LEU A 133 -14.85 2.15 4.37
N PRO A 134 -16.18 2.19 4.56
CA PRO A 134 -16.78 1.86 5.84
C PRO A 134 -16.30 0.48 6.31
N LEU A 135 -16.02 0.34 7.60
CA LEU A 135 -15.62 -0.92 8.24
C LEU A 135 -14.23 -1.47 7.86
N VAL A 136 -13.45 -0.74 7.06
CA VAL A 136 -12.04 -1.08 6.80
C VAL A 136 -11.17 -0.27 7.77
N PRO A 137 -10.53 -0.90 8.77
CA PRO A 137 -9.62 -0.19 9.66
C PRO A 137 -8.34 0.20 8.92
N ARG A 138 -7.73 1.32 9.32
CA ARG A 138 -6.33 1.61 8.94
C ARG A 138 -5.43 0.67 9.73
N SER A 139 -4.71 -0.20 9.02
CA SER A 139 -3.90 -1.26 9.62
C SER A 139 -2.97 -1.83 8.57
N ASP A 140 -1.68 -1.89 8.88
CA ASP A 140 -0.66 -2.43 7.98
C ASP A 140 -0.95 -3.89 7.63
N ALA A 141 -1.37 -4.70 8.61
CA ALA A 141 -1.79 -6.09 8.39
C ALA A 141 -2.94 -6.22 7.38
N VAL A 142 -3.91 -5.31 7.41
CA VAL A 142 -5.03 -5.31 6.45
C VAL A 142 -4.55 -4.85 5.08
N GLU A 143 -3.69 -3.83 5.02
CA GLU A 143 -3.09 -3.35 3.77
C GLU A 143 -2.28 -4.45 3.08
N GLU A 144 -1.40 -5.15 3.81
CA GLU A 144 -0.55 -6.21 3.29
C GLU A 144 -1.37 -7.41 2.79
N ALA A 145 -2.33 -7.88 3.58
CA ALA A 145 -3.21 -8.98 3.18
C ALA A 145 -4.01 -8.62 1.90
N ALA A 146 -4.48 -7.37 1.80
CA ALA A 146 -5.19 -6.88 0.63
C ALA A 146 -4.30 -6.75 -0.60
N LYS A 147 -3.06 -6.24 -0.45
CA LYS A 147 -2.04 -6.18 -1.51
C LYS A 147 -1.69 -7.57 -2.03
N LEU A 148 -1.42 -8.52 -1.14
CA LEU A 148 -1.13 -9.91 -1.51
C LEU A 148 -2.30 -10.55 -2.27
N THR A 149 -3.53 -10.33 -1.78
CA THR A 149 -4.75 -10.76 -2.47
C THR A 149 -4.83 -10.14 -3.86
N HIS A 150 -4.66 -8.82 -3.98
CA HIS A 150 -4.68 -8.12 -5.26
C HIS A 150 -3.66 -8.69 -6.24
N TRP A 151 -2.41 -8.87 -5.82
CA TRP A 151 -1.34 -9.39 -6.64
C TRP A 151 -1.61 -10.83 -7.12
N LEU A 152 -1.98 -11.74 -6.21
CA LEU A 152 -2.22 -13.14 -6.56
C LEU A 152 -3.41 -13.31 -7.51
N PHE A 153 -4.54 -12.64 -7.22
CA PHE A 153 -5.73 -12.74 -8.08
C PHE A 153 -5.55 -12.00 -9.42
N THR A 154 -4.62 -11.04 -9.50
CA THR A 154 -4.23 -10.43 -10.79
C THR A 154 -3.52 -11.44 -11.70
N TRP A 155 -2.72 -12.37 -11.18
CA TRP A 155 -2.16 -13.46 -11.98
C TRP A 155 -3.24 -14.38 -12.55
N ILE A 156 -4.26 -14.73 -11.74
CA ILE A 156 -5.42 -15.49 -12.19
C ILE A 156 -6.15 -14.73 -13.31
N LEU A 157 -6.34 -13.42 -13.16
CA LEU A 157 -6.90 -12.55 -14.19
C LEU A 157 -6.06 -12.58 -15.48
N ILE A 158 -4.75 -12.37 -15.41
CA ILE A 158 -3.85 -12.30 -16.57
C ILE A 158 -3.85 -13.64 -17.34
N VAL A 159 -3.72 -14.77 -16.64
CA VAL A 159 -3.77 -16.10 -17.26
C VAL A 159 -5.13 -16.34 -17.92
N SER A 160 -6.22 -16.03 -17.20
CA SER A 160 -7.58 -16.19 -17.73
C SER A 160 -7.84 -15.31 -18.95
N LEU A 161 -7.37 -14.06 -18.91
CA LEU A 161 -7.47 -13.11 -20.01
C LEU A 161 -6.67 -13.58 -21.24
N GLY A 162 -5.45 -14.06 -21.01
CA GLY A 162 -4.61 -14.64 -22.06
C GLY A 162 -5.29 -15.83 -22.75
N LEU A 163 -5.82 -16.78 -21.96
CA LEU A 163 -6.56 -17.93 -22.48
C LEU A 163 -7.85 -17.51 -23.20
N HIS A 164 -8.56 -16.51 -22.69
CA HIS A 164 -9.76 -15.96 -23.33
C HIS A 164 -9.45 -15.35 -24.71
N ILE A 165 -8.42 -14.51 -24.81
CA ILE A 165 -8.00 -13.90 -26.06
C ILE A 165 -7.48 -14.98 -27.03
N ALA A 166 -6.65 -15.91 -26.54
CA ALA A 166 -6.13 -17.01 -27.36
C ALA A 166 -7.28 -17.88 -27.92
N GLY A 167 -8.29 -18.19 -27.11
CA GLY A 167 -9.49 -18.89 -27.55
C GLY A 167 -10.25 -18.11 -28.63
N ALA A 168 -10.51 -16.81 -28.41
CA ALA A 168 -11.18 -15.97 -29.40
C ALA A 168 -10.41 -15.89 -30.74
N LEU A 169 -9.08 -15.79 -30.69
CA LEU A 169 -8.21 -15.76 -31.87
C LEU A 169 -8.16 -17.13 -32.57
N LYS A 170 -8.07 -18.24 -31.82
CA LYS A 170 -8.16 -19.60 -32.36
C LYS A 170 -9.48 -19.75 -33.14
N HIS A 171 -10.60 -19.38 -32.54
CA HIS A 171 -11.91 -19.45 -33.17
C HIS A 171 -12.01 -18.58 -34.43
N ALA A 172 -11.44 -17.37 -34.40
CA ALA A 172 -11.48 -16.45 -35.53
C ALA A 172 -10.54 -16.84 -36.69
N LEU A 173 -9.33 -17.32 -36.37
CA LEU A 173 -8.25 -17.50 -37.36
C LEU A 173 -8.09 -18.95 -37.82
N ILE A 174 -8.31 -19.92 -36.93
CA ILE A 174 -8.12 -21.35 -37.18
C ILE A 174 -9.46 -22.01 -37.50
N ASP A 175 -10.40 -21.99 -36.54
CA ASP A 175 -11.74 -22.59 -36.73
C ASP A 175 -12.59 -21.78 -37.74
N ARG A 176 -12.29 -20.48 -37.88
CA ARG A 176 -13.02 -19.51 -38.72
C ARG A 176 -14.52 -19.51 -38.46
N ASP A 177 -14.90 -19.59 -37.19
CA ASP A 177 -16.29 -19.62 -36.76
C ASP A 177 -16.81 -18.24 -36.30
N SER A 178 -18.08 -18.19 -35.92
CA SER A 178 -18.76 -16.94 -35.57
C SER A 178 -18.51 -16.45 -34.13
N THR A 179 -17.69 -17.13 -33.32
CA THR A 179 -17.51 -16.83 -31.89
C THR A 179 -17.13 -15.37 -31.62
N LEU A 180 -16.09 -14.86 -32.27
CA LEU A 180 -15.67 -13.46 -32.11
C LEU A 180 -16.67 -12.48 -32.73
N SER A 181 -17.22 -12.83 -33.90
CA SER A 181 -18.19 -11.98 -34.60
C SER A 181 -19.46 -11.70 -33.78
N ARG A 182 -19.85 -12.64 -32.90
CA ARG A 182 -20.97 -12.50 -31.98
C ARG A 182 -20.76 -11.45 -30.91
N MET A 183 -19.51 -11.07 -30.63
CA MET A 183 -19.16 -10.00 -29.70
C MET A 183 -18.92 -8.65 -30.39
N TRP A 184 -18.84 -8.61 -31.72
CA TRP A 184 -18.68 -7.36 -32.47
C TRP A 184 -20.02 -6.63 -32.70
N PHE A 185 -19.97 -5.32 -32.95
CA PHE A 185 -21.14 -4.53 -33.30
C PHE A 185 -21.55 -4.80 -34.76
N GLY A 186 -22.78 -5.24 -34.98
CA GLY A 186 -23.29 -5.60 -36.31
C GLY A 186 -24.13 -6.88 -36.30
N ARG A 187 -24.61 -7.30 -37.49
CA ARG A 187 -25.25 -8.61 -37.68
C ARG A 187 -24.16 -9.65 -37.91
N ALA A 188 -24.03 -10.60 -37.00
CA ALA A 188 -23.29 -11.83 -37.25
C ALA A 188 -24.18 -12.79 -38.04
N ASP A 189 -23.64 -13.47 -39.04
CA ASP A 189 -24.29 -14.63 -39.65
C ASP A 189 -24.02 -15.84 -38.76
N LEU A 190 -25.07 -16.38 -38.15
CA LEU A 190 -24.96 -17.33 -37.03
C LEU A 190 -25.15 -18.78 -37.46
N GLY A 191 -25.54 -19.04 -38.71
CA GLY A 191 -26.00 -20.36 -39.12
C GLY A 191 -27.12 -20.90 -38.21
N ARG A 192 -27.26 -22.24 -38.13
CA ARG A 192 -28.15 -22.89 -37.16
C ARG A 192 -27.36 -23.27 -35.92
N ILE A 193 -27.65 -22.63 -34.79
CA ILE A 193 -27.12 -23.01 -33.48
C ILE A 193 -28.18 -23.86 -32.78
N ALA A 194 -27.82 -25.09 -32.38
CA ALA A 194 -28.70 -25.95 -31.61
C ALA A 194 -28.79 -25.45 -30.16
N PRO A 195 -29.95 -25.54 -29.51
CA PRO A 195 -30.06 -25.34 -28.06
C PRO A 195 -29.13 -26.33 -27.35
N ALA A 196 -28.36 -25.84 -26.37
CA ALA A 196 -27.42 -26.65 -25.62
C ALA A 196 -27.43 -26.25 -24.14
N GLU A 197 -27.26 -27.23 -23.27
CA GLU A 197 -27.14 -27.00 -21.83
C GLU A 197 -25.73 -26.54 -21.45
N HIS A 198 -25.64 -25.65 -20.46
CA HIS A 198 -24.37 -25.16 -19.94
C HIS A 198 -23.88 -26.10 -18.82
N PRO A 199 -22.63 -26.59 -18.87
CA PRO A 199 -22.10 -27.47 -17.85
C PRO A 199 -21.95 -26.76 -16.50
N GLY A 200 -22.76 -27.13 -15.50
CA GLY A 200 -22.64 -26.62 -14.13
C GLY A 200 -21.25 -26.84 -13.48
N ALA A 201 -20.49 -27.83 -13.98
CA ALA A 201 -19.13 -28.12 -13.53
C ALA A 201 -18.14 -26.97 -13.75
N ALA A 202 -18.36 -26.10 -14.74
CA ALA A 202 -17.48 -24.97 -15.02
C ALA A 202 -17.40 -23.97 -13.85
N MET A 203 -18.55 -23.69 -13.23
CA MET A 203 -18.62 -22.81 -12.06
C MET A 203 -17.89 -23.43 -10.85
N LEU A 204 -18.04 -24.73 -10.64
CA LEU A 204 -17.35 -25.45 -9.56
C LEU A 204 -15.83 -25.45 -9.76
N LEU A 205 -15.35 -25.66 -11.00
CA LEU A 205 -13.93 -25.58 -11.30
C LEU A 205 -13.36 -24.18 -11.04
N ALA A 206 -14.06 -23.14 -11.49
CA ALA A 206 -13.67 -21.76 -11.22
C ALA A 206 -13.68 -21.45 -9.71
N ALA A 207 -14.72 -21.89 -8.99
CA ALA A 207 -14.78 -21.76 -7.53
C ALA A 207 -13.60 -22.45 -6.84
N THR A 208 -13.23 -23.67 -7.24
CA THR A 208 -12.06 -24.37 -6.71
C THR A 208 -10.76 -23.60 -6.95
N ILE A 209 -10.57 -23.02 -8.14
CA ILE A 209 -9.39 -22.19 -8.45
C ILE A 209 -9.34 -20.98 -7.50
N TYR A 210 -10.47 -20.32 -7.28
CA TYR A 210 -10.55 -19.15 -6.40
C TYR A 210 -10.39 -19.49 -4.92
N VAL A 211 -10.96 -20.61 -4.47
CA VAL A 211 -10.77 -21.13 -3.11
C VAL A 211 -9.32 -21.47 -2.88
N PHE A 212 -8.67 -22.16 -3.83
CA PHE A 212 -7.24 -22.46 -3.73
C PHE A 212 -6.41 -21.18 -3.70
N GLY A 213 -6.71 -20.19 -4.55
CA GLY A 213 -6.09 -18.87 -4.49
C GLY A 213 -6.25 -18.20 -3.12
N GLY A 214 -7.45 -18.21 -2.55
CA GLY A 214 -7.72 -17.65 -1.22
C GLY A 214 -7.02 -18.40 -0.09
N VAL A 215 -6.95 -19.73 -0.14
CA VAL A 215 -6.17 -20.55 0.81
C VAL A 215 -4.68 -20.23 0.69
N SER A 216 -4.16 -20.05 -0.52
CA SER A 216 -2.77 -19.61 -0.72
C SER A 216 -2.50 -18.22 -0.15
N VAL A 217 -3.42 -17.26 -0.29
CA VAL A 217 -3.31 -15.97 0.40
C VAL A 217 -3.24 -16.18 1.91
N LEU A 218 -4.14 -16.98 2.49
CA LEU A 218 -4.14 -17.22 3.93
C LEU A 218 -2.84 -17.90 4.38
N ALA A 219 -2.34 -18.87 3.63
CA ALA A 219 -1.10 -19.58 3.95
C ALA A 219 0.15 -18.71 3.82
N LEU A 220 0.16 -17.74 2.88
CA LEU A 220 1.28 -16.81 2.67
C LEU A 220 1.22 -15.58 3.59
N ALA A 221 0.01 -15.15 3.98
CA ALA A 221 -0.19 -14.12 4.99
C ALA A 221 -0.04 -14.67 6.42
N TYR A 222 -0.21 -15.98 6.60
CA TYR A 222 0.11 -16.67 7.84
C TYR A 222 1.61 -16.94 7.87
N GLU A 223 2.39 -15.91 8.17
CA GLU A 223 3.65 -16.16 8.85
C GLU A 223 3.28 -16.81 10.18
N PRO A 224 3.82 -18.00 10.52
CA PRO A 224 3.76 -18.42 11.90
C PRO A 224 4.42 -17.29 12.66
N VAL A 225 3.65 -16.66 13.53
CA VAL A 225 4.20 -15.93 14.65
C VAL A 225 5.01 -16.99 15.43
N GLU A 226 6.27 -17.22 15.03
CA GLU A 226 7.31 -17.23 16.03
C GLU A 226 6.97 -15.99 16.83
N ALA A 227 6.54 -16.21 18.08
CA ALA A 227 6.42 -15.10 19.02
C ALA A 227 7.64 -14.26 18.72
N PRO A 228 7.49 -12.97 18.33
CA PRO A 228 8.65 -12.12 18.35
C PRO A 228 9.23 -12.42 19.71
N GLU A 229 10.46 -12.90 19.74
CA GLU A 229 11.21 -12.77 20.96
C GLU A 229 11.01 -11.29 21.25
N VAL A 230 10.21 -10.98 22.28
CA VAL A 230 10.03 -9.62 22.76
C VAL A 230 11.38 -9.33 23.41
N ALA A 231 12.43 -9.28 22.61
CA ALA A 231 13.28 -8.14 22.64
C ALA A 231 12.32 -6.97 22.37
N GLU A 232 11.78 -6.42 23.45
CA GLU A 232 11.90 -4.97 23.61
C GLU A 232 13.24 -4.63 22.96
N ALA A 233 13.21 -3.94 21.83
CA ALA A 233 14.42 -3.50 21.17
C ALA A 233 15.12 -2.62 22.20
N ALA A 234 15.96 -3.24 23.02
CA ALA A 234 16.85 -2.55 23.90
C ALA A 234 17.74 -1.78 22.94
N PRO A 235 17.71 -0.44 22.96
CA PRO A 235 18.65 0.33 22.17
C PRO A 235 20.04 -0.22 22.46
N ALA A 236 20.89 -0.30 21.45
CA ALA A 236 22.24 -0.80 21.65
C ALA A 236 22.87 0.02 22.78
N ALA A 237 23.29 -0.65 23.87
CA ALA A 237 23.81 0.04 25.06
C ALA A 237 24.98 0.93 24.63
N ALA A 238 24.80 2.24 24.70
CA ALA A 238 25.86 3.18 24.42
C ALA A 238 26.96 3.00 25.48
N THR A 239 28.22 2.96 25.05
CA THR A 239 29.33 2.91 26.00
C THR A 239 29.66 4.34 26.45
N GLY A 240 28.91 4.89 27.40
CA GLY A 240 29.12 6.25 27.92
C GLY A 240 28.00 6.69 28.87
N GLY A 241 28.23 7.76 29.63
CA GLY A 241 27.24 8.36 30.54
C GLY A 241 27.01 7.65 31.87
N ASN A 242 26.33 8.35 32.80
CA ASN A 242 25.94 7.84 34.12
C ASN A 242 24.51 7.26 34.18
N TRP A 243 23.77 7.28 33.06
CA TRP A 243 22.50 6.57 32.86
C TRP A 243 22.53 5.73 31.59
N GLN A 244 22.09 4.48 31.70
CA GLN A 244 22.05 3.49 30.62
C GLN A 244 20.62 3.25 30.17
N VAL A 245 20.36 3.38 28.87
CA VAL A 245 19.00 3.17 28.34
C VAL A 245 18.65 1.68 28.35
N GLU A 246 17.49 1.36 28.92
CA GLU A 246 16.93 0.00 28.93
C GLU A 246 15.94 -0.20 27.78
N SER A 247 15.09 0.81 27.54
CA SER A 247 14.09 0.80 26.47
C SER A 247 13.73 2.23 26.06
N GLY A 248 13.28 2.40 24.82
CA GLY A 248 12.67 3.67 24.43
C GLY A 248 12.22 3.70 22.97
N ASP A 249 11.50 4.77 22.64
CA ASP A 249 10.90 5.01 21.35
C ASP A 249 11.26 6.43 20.87
N ILE A 250 11.66 6.53 19.59
CA ILE A 250 11.76 7.80 18.86
C ILE A 250 10.71 7.75 17.75
N GLY A 251 9.55 8.34 18.00
CA GLY A 251 8.43 8.43 17.08
C GLY A 251 8.44 9.73 16.28
N ILE A 252 7.98 9.65 15.03
CA ILE A 252 7.75 10.82 14.18
C ILE A 252 6.35 10.79 13.56
N THR A 253 5.75 11.97 13.42
CA THR A 253 4.50 12.16 12.69
C THR A 253 4.66 13.28 11.65
N VAL A 254 4.32 12.98 10.39
CA VAL A 254 4.34 13.94 9.28
C VAL A 254 3.00 13.98 8.57
N GLN A 255 2.57 15.16 8.13
CA GLN A 255 1.36 15.32 7.34
C GLN A 255 1.67 15.19 5.84
N GLN A 256 0.98 14.31 5.12
CA GLN A 256 1.12 14.16 3.68
C GLN A 256 -0.25 14.07 3.01
N MET A 257 -0.54 14.96 2.06
CA MET A 257 -1.82 15.05 1.33
C MET A 257 -3.05 15.03 2.26
N GLY A 258 -2.93 15.66 3.44
CA GLY A 258 -3.98 15.73 4.46
C GLY A 258 -4.14 14.49 5.35
N SER A 259 -3.26 13.49 5.24
CA SER A 259 -3.20 12.34 6.16
C SER A 259 -1.95 12.41 7.04
N ALA A 260 -2.12 12.11 8.33
CA ALA A 260 -1.00 11.93 9.24
C ALA A 260 -0.35 10.57 8.98
N ILE A 261 0.96 10.58 8.77
CA ILE A 261 1.81 9.41 8.58
C ILE A 261 2.70 9.28 9.80
N GLN A 262 2.64 8.13 10.45
CA GLN A 262 3.38 7.85 11.68
C GLN A 262 4.47 6.82 11.43
N GLY A 263 5.55 6.96 12.19
CA GLY A 263 6.74 6.15 12.05
C GLY A 263 7.70 6.34 13.22
N GLY A 264 8.88 5.76 13.11
CA GLY A 264 9.93 5.90 14.12
C GLY A 264 11.22 5.22 13.70
N PHE A 265 12.22 5.33 14.56
CA PHE A 265 13.55 4.76 14.38
C PHE A 265 13.76 3.62 15.38
N ALA A 266 14.08 2.43 14.88
CA ALA A 266 14.28 1.25 15.72
C ALA A 266 15.69 1.19 16.32
N ASP A 267 16.69 1.70 15.59
CA ASP A 267 18.10 1.58 15.97
C ASP A 267 18.67 2.97 16.32
N TRP A 268 18.98 3.16 17.59
CA TRP A 268 19.60 4.36 18.12
C TRP A 268 20.35 4.06 19.41
N THR A 269 21.27 4.96 19.79
CA THR A 269 22.03 4.90 21.04
C THR A 269 21.99 6.26 21.72
N ALA A 270 22.11 6.29 23.06
CA ALA A 270 22.21 7.55 23.80
C ALA A 270 23.25 7.45 24.92
N GLU A 271 24.17 8.41 24.93
CA GLU A 271 25.06 8.69 26.05
C GLU A 271 24.44 9.79 26.91
N ILE A 272 24.09 9.45 28.16
CA ILE A 272 23.35 10.33 29.06
C ILE A 272 24.18 10.61 30.32
N ASP A 273 24.56 11.87 30.50
CA ASP A 273 25.11 12.38 31.75
C ASP A 273 24.07 13.29 32.41
N PHE A 274 23.46 12.83 33.49
CA PHE A 274 22.43 13.57 34.20
C PHE A 274 22.63 13.55 35.72
N THR A 275 22.45 14.70 36.34
CA THR A 275 22.51 14.92 37.79
C THR A 275 21.26 15.66 38.27
N GLU A 276 20.71 15.22 39.40
CA GLU A 276 19.50 15.81 39.98
C GLU A 276 19.76 17.23 40.51
N GLU A 277 20.98 17.48 41.00
CA GLU A 277 21.42 18.80 41.44
C GLU A 277 22.03 19.58 40.27
N VAL A 278 21.60 20.83 40.10
CA VAL A 278 22.14 21.73 39.06
C VAL A 278 23.63 22.01 39.33
N GLN A 279 24.48 21.76 38.33
CA GLN A 279 25.91 22.07 38.32
C GLN A 279 26.22 23.01 37.17
N ASP A 280 26.86 24.15 37.46
CA ASP A 280 27.20 25.18 36.46
C ASP A 280 26.01 25.66 35.60
N GLY A 281 24.79 25.58 36.15
CA GLY A 281 23.55 26.00 35.49
C GLY A 281 22.86 24.92 34.65
N THR A 282 23.39 23.70 34.63
CA THR A 282 22.86 22.57 33.85
C THR A 282 22.65 21.35 34.75
N HIS A 283 21.85 20.39 34.29
CA HIS A 283 21.74 19.06 34.90
C HIS A 283 22.72 18.05 34.27
N GLY A 284 23.33 18.39 33.13
CA GLY A 284 24.28 17.56 32.42
C GLY A 284 24.10 17.65 30.90
N THR A 285 24.45 16.58 30.18
CA THR A 285 24.50 16.53 28.72
C THR A 285 23.94 15.22 28.19
N VAL A 286 23.45 15.24 26.95
CA VAL A 286 23.02 14.04 26.24
C VAL A 286 23.51 14.08 24.81
N THR A 287 23.99 12.94 24.32
CA THR A 287 24.32 12.70 22.91
C THR A 287 23.54 11.49 22.42
N VAL A 288 22.77 11.66 21.36
CA VAL A 288 21.95 10.60 20.75
C VAL A 288 22.40 10.37 19.31
N GLU A 289 22.74 9.13 18.96
CA GLU A 289 23.01 8.72 17.58
C GLU A 289 21.84 7.86 17.08
N ILE A 290 21.29 8.22 15.92
CA ILE A 290 20.13 7.55 15.31
C ILE A 290 20.57 6.97 13.96
N ASP A 291 20.38 5.66 13.77
CA ASP A 291 20.62 4.97 12.50
C ASP A 291 19.43 5.23 11.57
N ILE A 292 19.63 6.10 10.59
CA ILE A 292 18.58 6.56 9.67
C ILE A 292 17.97 5.42 8.85
N PRO A 293 18.74 4.46 8.30
CA PRO A 293 18.22 3.22 7.73
C PRO A 293 17.18 2.45 8.56
N SER A 294 17.14 2.61 9.88
CA SER A 294 16.16 1.95 10.76
C SER A 294 14.76 2.59 10.73
N LEU A 295 14.58 3.68 9.97
CA LEU A 295 13.31 4.37 9.82
C LEU A 295 12.21 3.43 9.32
N THR A 296 11.08 3.45 9.99
CA THR A 296 9.80 3.00 9.45
C THR A 296 8.84 4.18 9.40
N LEU A 297 8.15 4.38 8.27
CA LEU A 297 7.20 5.47 8.06
C LEU A 297 6.06 5.01 7.13
N GLY A 298 5.51 3.83 7.43
CA GLY A 298 4.49 3.18 6.63
C GLY A 298 4.88 3.02 5.15
N SER A 299 3.91 3.28 4.25
CA SER A 299 4.09 3.09 2.80
C SER A 299 5.08 4.03 2.12
N VAL A 300 5.59 5.06 2.82
CA VAL A 300 6.52 6.06 2.27
C VAL A 300 7.94 5.92 2.82
N THR A 301 8.23 4.85 3.56
CA THR A 301 9.56 4.59 4.14
C THR A 301 10.68 4.66 3.09
N SER A 302 10.54 3.98 1.96
CA SER A 302 11.57 3.98 0.91
C SER A 302 11.81 5.38 0.32
N GLN A 303 10.73 6.14 0.11
CA GLN A 303 10.81 7.52 -0.34
C GLN A 303 11.54 8.40 0.68
N ALA A 304 11.19 8.28 1.96
CA ALA A 304 11.79 9.07 3.03
C ALA A 304 13.30 8.81 3.15
N LEU A 305 13.76 7.57 2.95
CA LEU A 305 15.19 7.23 2.94
C LEU A 305 15.95 7.73 1.70
N GLY A 306 15.21 8.19 0.67
CA GLY A 306 15.77 8.64 -0.60
C GLY A 306 16.56 9.96 -0.55
N PRO A 307 17.29 10.29 -1.62
CA PRO A 307 18.23 11.42 -1.69
C PRO A 307 17.57 12.81 -1.54
N ASP A 308 16.29 12.95 -1.85
CA ASP A 308 15.57 14.22 -1.70
C ASP A 308 15.10 14.47 -0.25
N TYR A 309 15.27 13.49 0.64
CA TYR A 309 14.78 13.50 2.01
C TYR A 309 15.92 13.21 2.99
N PHE A 310 15.92 12.06 3.67
CA PHE A 310 16.97 11.71 4.62
C PHE A 310 18.33 11.43 3.95
N ALA A 311 18.32 11.06 2.67
CA ALA A 311 19.52 10.67 1.92
C ALA A 311 20.35 9.62 2.68
N ALA A 312 19.69 8.57 3.17
CA ALA A 312 20.21 7.63 4.17
C ALA A 312 21.51 6.92 3.75
N ASN A 313 21.76 6.77 2.45
CA ASN A 313 23.01 6.19 1.95
C ASN A 313 24.21 7.13 2.11
N ASP A 314 24.00 8.44 2.01
CA ASP A 314 25.03 9.47 2.13
C ASP A 314 25.15 9.99 3.57
N HIS A 315 24.03 9.97 4.31
CA HIS A 315 23.88 10.43 5.68
C HIS A 315 23.20 9.35 6.56
N PRO A 316 23.91 8.25 6.87
CA PRO A 316 23.31 7.11 7.58
C PRO A 316 23.05 7.36 9.06
N VAL A 317 23.69 8.37 9.66
CA VAL A 317 23.57 8.65 11.09
C VAL A 317 23.13 10.10 11.28
N ALA A 318 22.12 10.29 12.14
CA ALA A 318 21.80 11.59 12.72
C ALA A 318 22.29 11.67 14.15
N VAL A 319 22.73 12.86 14.57
CA VAL A 319 23.31 13.07 15.89
C VAL A 319 22.61 14.25 16.55
N TYR A 320 22.10 14.06 17.76
CA TYR A 320 21.57 15.13 18.60
C TYR A 320 22.46 15.31 19.82
N GLU A 321 23.06 16.48 19.97
CA GLU A 321 23.89 16.85 21.13
C GLU A 321 23.20 17.98 21.88
N ALA A 322 22.92 17.79 23.17
CA ALA A 322 22.19 18.76 23.97
C ALA A 322 22.72 18.92 25.39
N THR A 323 22.49 20.11 25.93
CA THR A 323 22.68 20.42 27.34
C THR A 323 21.32 20.39 28.03
N ILE A 324 21.25 19.75 29.20
CA ILE A 324 20.01 19.64 29.97
C ILE A 324 19.91 20.83 30.93
N LEU A 325 18.88 21.64 30.77
CA LEU A 325 18.62 22.86 31.53
C LEU A 325 17.38 22.70 32.43
N PRO A 326 17.33 23.40 33.57
CA PRO A 326 16.10 23.49 34.35
C PRO A 326 15.02 24.27 33.59
N ALA A 327 13.78 23.81 33.64
CA ALA A 327 12.63 24.49 33.05
C ALA A 327 11.50 24.71 34.08
N GLU A 328 10.51 25.54 33.76
CA GLU A 328 9.38 25.83 34.67
C GLU A 328 8.56 24.57 34.95
N ASP A 329 8.34 23.74 33.92
CA ASP A 329 7.58 22.49 33.98
C ASP A 329 8.45 21.30 33.51
N GLY A 330 9.47 20.93 34.32
CA GLY A 330 10.37 19.81 34.05
C GLY A 330 11.76 20.26 33.60
N TYR A 331 12.20 19.77 32.44
CA TYR A 331 13.54 20.00 31.92
C TYR A 331 13.50 20.42 30.45
N LEU A 332 14.58 21.04 30.00
CA LEU A 332 14.77 21.40 28.60
C LEU A 332 16.11 20.85 28.12
N ALA A 333 16.10 19.96 27.13
CA ALA A 333 17.30 19.65 26.37
C ALA A 333 17.43 20.70 25.26
N GLU A 334 18.41 21.59 25.40
CA GLU A 334 18.74 22.63 24.42
C GLU A 334 19.98 22.17 23.65
N GLY A 335 19.84 21.93 22.35
CA GLY A 335 20.89 21.26 21.59
C GLY A 335 20.87 21.49 20.09
N THR A 336 21.81 20.84 19.40
CA THR A 336 21.92 20.85 17.95
C THR A 336 21.62 19.46 17.41
N LEU A 337 20.73 19.38 16.43
CA LEU A 337 20.49 18.18 15.65
C LEU A 337 21.27 18.29 14.34
N SER A 338 22.13 17.31 14.07
CA SER A 338 22.76 17.09 12.77
C SER A 338 21.99 16.00 12.03
N LEU A 339 21.39 16.36 10.90
CA LEU A 339 20.51 15.51 10.13
C LEU A 339 20.59 15.84 8.64
N ALA A 340 20.69 14.81 7.79
CA ALA A 340 20.81 14.96 6.32
C ALA A 340 21.94 15.94 5.90
N GLY A 341 23.05 15.95 6.65
CA GLY A 341 24.20 16.81 6.39
C GLY A 341 24.00 18.30 6.74
N GLN A 342 22.92 18.64 7.44
CA GLN A 342 22.61 19.98 7.93
C GLN A 342 22.50 19.99 9.46
N GLU A 343 22.74 21.14 10.07
CA GLU A 343 22.64 21.33 11.51
C GLU A 343 21.60 22.39 11.85
N SER A 344 20.77 22.13 12.87
CA SER A 344 19.79 23.08 13.36
C SER A 344 19.63 23.00 14.87
N GLN A 345 19.30 24.14 15.49
CA GLN A 345 18.97 24.21 16.90
C GLN A 345 17.63 23.49 17.14
N VAL A 346 17.61 22.58 18.11
CA VAL A 346 16.42 21.83 18.52
C VAL A 346 16.30 21.86 20.03
N ASP A 347 15.18 22.42 20.46
CA ASP A 347 14.76 22.50 21.85
C ASP A 347 13.76 21.36 22.12
N LEU A 348 14.09 20.49 23.07
CA LEU A 348 13.26 19.37 23.49
C LEU A 348 12.84 19.55 24.95
N PRO A 349 11.66 20.10 25.22
CA PRO A 349 11.09 20.06 26.56
C PRO A 349 10.70 18.63 26.92
N PHE A 350 10.99 18.23 28.16
CA PHE A 350 10.65 16.88 28.63
C PHE A 350 10.31 16.84 30.12
N THR A 351 9.58 15.79 30.49
CA THR A 351 9.31 15.40 31.87
C THR A 351 10.18 14.22 32.25
N LEU A 352 10.62 14.17 33.50
CA LEU A 352 11.47 13.12 34.03
C LEU A 352 10.95 12.69 35.40
N THR A 353 10.75 11.39 35.59
CA THR A 353 10.46 10.79 36.89
C THR A 353 11.58 9.83 37.24
N ILE A 354 12.15 9.97 38.44
CA ILE A 354 13.20 9.07 38.95
C ILE A 354 12.64 8.34 40.16
N ASP A 355 12.66 7.01 40.14
CA ASP A 355 12.31 6.13 41.24
C ASP A 355 13.50 5.20 41.54
N GLY A 356 14.27 5.56 42.57
CA GLY A 356 15.52 4.88 42.90
C GLY A 356 16.57 5.05 41.79
N ASP A 357 16.93 3.93 41.16
CA ASP A 357 17.92 3.89 40.08
C ASP A 357 17.28 3.81 38.69
N THR A 358 15.94 3.95 38.58
CA THR A 358 15.22 3.96 37.30
C THR A 358 14.68 5.35 37.00
N ALA A 359 14.90 5.82 35.78
CA ALA A 359 14.42 7.09 35.26
C ALA A 359 13.49 6.85 34.05
N THR A 360 12.35 7.52 34.03
CA THR A 360 11.42 7.53 32.89
C THR A 360 11.26 8.96 32.38
N MET A 361 11.59 9.15 31.10
CA MET A 361 11.55 10.43 30.39
C MET A 361 10.49 10.41 29.29
N ASN A 362 9.72 11.50 29.19
CA ASN A 362 8.83 11.74 28.05
C ASN A 362 9.02 13.16 27.54
N GLY A 363 9.31 13.31 26.25
CA GLY A 363 9.54 14.60 25.59
C GLY A 363 8.83 14.66 24.24
N THR A 364 8.44 15.87 23.86
CA THR A 364 7.81 16.13 22.55
C THR A 364 8.34 17.43 21.98
N THR A 365 8.64 17.46 20.69
CA THR A 365 9.02 18.68 19.99
C THR A 365 8.50 18.67 18.55
N THR A 366 8.57 19.81 17.88
CA THR A 366 8.19 19.93 16.47
C THR A 366 9.36 20.50 15.69
N LEU A 367 9.80 19.76 14.67
CA LEU A 367 10.87 20.16 13.77
C LEU A 367 10.32 20.73 12.48
N ASP A 368 11.01 21.70 11.88
CA ASP A 368 10.76 22.09 10.49
C ASP A 368 11.76 21.37 9.57
N ARG A 369 11.27 20.42 8.75
CA ARG A 369 12.12 19.59 7.89
C ARG A 369 13.00 20.41 6.94
N ARG A 370 12.57 21.63 6.60
CA ARG A 370 13.29 22.52 5.67
C ARG A 370 14.56 23.11 6.29
N ASN A 371 14.66 23.14 7.63
CA ASN A 371 15.90 23.52 8.30
C ASN A 371 17.04 22.54 8.00
N PHE A 372 16.68 21.31 7.59
CA PHE A 372 17.62 20.25 7.24
C PHE A 372 17.69 20.00 5.72
N GLY A 373 17.05 20.83 4.89
CA GLY A 373 16.97 20.63 3.45
C GLY A 373 16.13 19.41 3.01
N ILE A 374 15.39 18.79 3.95
CA ILE A 374 14.62 17.57 3.71
C ILE A 374 13.36 17.91 2.93
N GLY A 375 13.28 17.43 1.68
CA GLY A 375 12.14 17.62 0.81
C GLY A 375 11.97 19.07 0.32
N ASP A 376 13.05 19.82 0.11
CA ASP A 376 13.00 21.24 -0.34
C ASP A 376 12.25 21.45 -1.67
N ASN A 377 12.15 20.40 -2.47
CA ASN A 377 11.35 20.38 -3.69
C ASN A 377 9.83 20.30 -3.43
N GLN A 378 9.41 19.95 -2.22
CA GLN A 378 8.02 19.98 -1.76
C GLN A 378 7.71 21.30 -1.07
N THR A 379 7.27 22.27 -1.88
CA THR A 379 7.00 23.66 -1.44
C THR A 379 5.56 23.91 -1.01
N ASP A 380 4.66 22.94 -1.19
CA ASP A 380 3.25 23.03 -0.80
C ASP A 380 2.99 22.18 0.47
N PRO A 381 2.67 22.81 1.62
CA PRO A 381 2.44 22.10 2.88
C PRO A 381 1.16 21.26 2.87
N SER A 382 0.26 21.47 1.90
CA SER A 382 -0.90 20.59 1.71
C SER A 382 -0.53 19.25 1.09
N THR A 383 0.59 19.19 0.36
CA THR A 383 1.12 17.97 -0.23
C THR A 383 2.05 17.25 0.74
N LEU A 384 2.99 17.97 1.36
CA LEU A 384 3.86 17.47 2.42
C LEU A 384 4.12 18.58 3.45
N GLY A 385 3.61 18.38 4.66
CA GLY A 385 3.74 19.30 5.78
C GLY A 385 5.19 19.69 6.03
N PHE A 386 5.41 20.94 6.42
CA PHE A 386 6.75 21.43 6.77
C PHE A 386 7.18 20.95 8.14
N THR A 387 6.23 20.83 9.06
CA THR A 387 6.49 20.39 10.42
C THR A 387 6.44 18.88 10.53
N VAL A 388 7.33 18.34 11.36
CA VAL A 388 7.37 16.94 11.79
C VAL A 388 7.29 16.95 13.31
N ASP A 389 6.27 16.31 13.85
CA ASP A 389 6.15 16.14 15.30
C ASP A 389 7.02 14.95 15.71
N VAL A 390 7.76 15.11 16.81
CA VAL A 390 8.69 14.12 17.35
C VAL A 390 8.27 13.82 18.78
N ASP A 391 8.04 12.54 19.05
CA ASP A 391 7.65 12.02 20.36
C ASP A 391 8.75 11.08 20.85
N ILE A 392 9.24 11.29 22.07
CA ILE A 392 10.33 10.52 22.67
C ILE A 392 9.88 9.99 24.02
N ALA A 393 10.04 8.69 24.23
CA ALA A 393 9.84 8.04 25.52
C ALA A 393 11.04 7.14 25.82
N VAL A 394 11.66 7.31 26.99
CA VAL A 394 12.89 6.59 27.36
C VAL A 394 12.81 6.11 28.79
N THR A 395 13.20 4.86 29.04
CA THR A 395 13.48 4.32 30.37
C THR A 395 14.97 3.98 30.46
N ALA A 396 15.62 4.49 31.49
CA ALA A 396 17.04 4.29 31.73
C ALA A 396 17.31 3.93 33.19
N THR A 397 18.39 3.19 33.44
CA THR A 397 18.89 2.90 34.77
C THR A 397 20.23 3.53 35.06
N ARG A 398 20.48 3.88 36.31
CA ARG A 398 21.74 4.49 36.74
C ARG A 398 22.88 3.48 36.50
N ALA A 399 23.97 3.93 35.90
CA ALA A 399 25.15 3.08 35.70
C ALA A 399 25.81 2.77 37.05
N ASP A 400 26.20 1.50 37.25
CA ASP A 400 26.89 1.01 38.45
C ASP A 400 28.28 1.63 38.69
#